data_AF-A0A166GPT0-F1
#
_entry.id   AF-A0A166GPT0-F1
#
_cell.length_a   1.000
_cell.length_b   1.000
_cell.length_c   1.000
_cell.angle_alpha   90.00
_cell.angle_beta   90.00
_cell.angle_gamma   90.00
#
_symmetry.space_group_name_H-M   'P 1'
#
loop_
_entity.id
_entity.type
_entity.pdbx_description
1 polymer ?
#
loop_
_entity_poly.entity_id
_entity_poly.type
_entity_poly.pdbx_seq_one_letter_code
_entity_poly.pdbx_strand_id
1 'polypeptide(L)'
;MSTEVMSPSPAPDRMDTQPSHPSESQPPPPAPAPAQKPERRRPKLDLTSLTSSLKSANSSTAGGAGAGERGAGGGERRKGKSMFGVLVNTLNKAKNEDRIRSATDAAKKRNLIEQRLQAKIARETESVRRAEEVKREKMGAQRKEEELALRESIVKLRSTRLPHLSNFLSTADTHLTSPSPTPTPSRSPSPSLASEAQDQNQNPEEMDTDTPSPRKASREEALLKTLEGKNGGGGGVPVIWYLPVKLVPSQRAFIERRKGVVKKRIEGEVEGWIRERRGGVDEIRGVREKVERVQREDKEEKEARDNSRDDKKEDKEDKEEAMVEDTPSTTAATAPTATTAIAEIEDASKEKEKEKQKEKEKEEEEAKGQAMDEDAVEY
;
A
#
# COMPACT_ATOMS: atom_id res chain seq x y z
N MET A 1 -17.43 19.35 -54.91
CA MET A 1 -16.29 18.72 -54.23
C MET A 1 -15.63 19.78 -53.37
N SER A 2 -16.11 19.94 -52.14
CA SER A 2 -15.59 20.93 -51.20
C SER A 2 -14.78 20.17 -50.16
N THR A 3 -13.47 20.38 -50.16
CA THR A 3 -12.53 19.81 -49.20
C THR A 3 -12.60 20.63 -47.92
N GLU A 4 -13.25 20.08 -46.91
CA GLU A 4 -13.33 20.63 -45.57
C GLU A 4 -11.97 20.43 -44.86
N VAL A 5 -11.31 21.55 -44.58
CA VAL A 5 -9.98 21.59 -43.95
C VAL A 5 -10.21 21.52 -42.44
N MET A 6 -9.97 20.35 -41.87
CA MET A 6 -10.17 20.08 -40.45
C MET A 6 -8.97 20.62 -39.66
N SER A 7 -9.18 21.70 -38.91
CA SER A 7 -8.15 22.33 -38.06
C SER A 7 -7.77 21.42 -36.89
N PRO A 8 -6.47 21.31 -36.54
CA PRO A 8 -6.01 20.48 -35.43
C PRO A 8 -6.39 21.09 -34.08
N SER A 9 -6.98 20.26 -33.22
CA SER A 9 -7.36 20.58 -31.84
C SER A 9 -6.14 20.98 -30.99
N PRO A 10 -6.22 22.03 -30.17
CA PRO A 10 -5.13 22.41 -29.27
C PRO A 10 -4.93 21.34 -28.18
N ALA A 11 -3.67 21.06 -27.88
CA ALA A 11 -3.26 20.12 -26.83
C ALA A 11 -3.71 20.62 -25.45
N PRO A 12 -4.13 19.73 -24.53
CA PRO A 12 -4.50 20.12 -23.18
C PRO A 12 -3.27 20.59 -22.40
N ASP A 13 -3.41 21.78 -21.82
CA ASP A 13 -2.43 22.40 -20.93
C ASP A 13 -2.12 21.46 -19.76
N ARG A 14 -0.83 21.15 -19.62
CA ARG A 14 -0.28 20.26 -18.61
C ARG A 14 -0.24 21.03 -17.29
N MET A 15 -1.35 21.00 -16.54
CA MET A 15 -1.42 21.54 -15.19
C MET A 15 -0.36 20.85 -14.30
N ASP A 16 0.69 21.60 -13.96
CA ASP A 16 1.66 21.26 -12.93
C ASP A 16 0.91 21.09 -11.60
N THR A 17 0.55 19.84 -11.32
CA THR A 17 -0.08 19.46 -10.07
C THR A 17 1.05 19.34 -9.05
N GLN A 18 1.34 20.42 -8.32
CA GLN A 18 2.22 20.33 -7.17
C GLN A 18 1.64 19.30 -6.19
N PRO A 19 2.44 18.31 -5.74
CA PRO A 19 2.00 17.38 -4.72
C PRO A 19 1.77 18.17 -3.43
N SER A 20 0.50 18.31 -3.05
CA SER A 20 0.12 18.79 -1.72
C SER A 20 0.69 17.81 -0.69
N HIS A 21 1.64 18.29 0.09
CA HIS A 21 2.17 17.55 1.23
C HIS A 21 0.99 17.19 2.15
N PRO A 22 0.77 15.90 2.48
CA PRO A 22 -0.22 15.56 3.49
C PRO A 22 0.23 16.19 4.79
N SER A 23 -0.63 17.02 5.39
CA SER A 23 -0.45 17.52 6.74
C SER A 23 -0.19 16.32 7.64
N GLU A 24 1.03 16.24 8.15
CA GLU A 24 1.52 15.21 9.05
C GLU A 24 0.72 15.30 10.34
N SER A 25 -0.37 14.53 10.39
CA SER A 25 -1.14 14.30 11.59
C SER A 25 -0.22 13.62 12.58
N GLN A 26 0.27 14.40 13.54
CA GLN A 26 1.07 13.97 14.67
C GLN A 26 0.43 12.69 15.26
N PRO A 27 1.17 11.56 15.33
CA PRO A 27 0.62 10.33 15.88
C PRO A 27 0.24 10.56 17.35
N PRO A 28 -0.88 9.98 17.83
CA PRO A 28 -1.24 10.06 19.24
C PRO A 28 -0.10 9.49 20.10
N PRO A 29 0.15 10.06 21.29
CA PRO A 29 1.20 9.58 22.17
C PRO A 29 0.97 8.08 22.48
N PRO A 30 2.03 7.25 22.45
CA PRO A 30 1.91 5.82 22.71
C PRO A 30 1.36 5.60 24.13
N ALA A 31 0.36 4.73 24.23
CA ALA A 31 -0.16 4.28 25.52
C ALA A 31 0.97 3.75 26.42
N PRO A 32 0.90 3.95 27.74
CA PRO A 32 1.94 3.51 28.67
C PRO A 32 2.10 1.98 28.58
N ALA A 33 3.31 1.54 28.23
CA ALA A 33 3.64 0.13 28.09
C ALA A 33 3.43 -0.63 29.42
N PRO A 34 2.91 -1.87 29.38
CA PRO A 34 2.83 -2.71 30.56
C PRO A 34 4.25 -3.02 31.07
N ALA A 35 4.47 -2.87 32.37
CA ALA A 35 5.74 -3.07 33.05
C ALA A 35 6.35 -4.45 32.72
N GLN A 36 7.34 -4.46 31.82
CA GLN A 36 8.10 -5.66 31.49
C GLN A 36 9.18 -5.89 32.57
N LYS A 37 9.20 -7.11 33.11
CA LYS A 37 10.20 -7.60 34.06
C LYS A 37 11.61 -7.49 33.46
N PRO A 38 12.65 -7.22 34.27
CA PRO A 38 14.01 -6.99 33.79
C PRO A 38 14.61 -8.28 33.22
N GLU A 39 14.59 -8.40 31.90
CA GLU A 39 15.28 -9.47 31.19
C GLU A 39 16.77 -9.12 31.07
N ARG A 40 17.61 -10.02 31.61
CA ARG A 40 19.07 -9.87 31.68
C ARG A 40 19.65 -9.78 30.27
N ARG A 41 19.92 -8.56 29.81
CA ARG A 41 20.64 -8.28 28.56
C ARG A 41 22.04 -8.89 28.61
N ARG A 42 22.27 -9.95 27.84
CA ARG A 42 23.62 -10.38 27.48
C ARG A 42 24.21 -9.37 26.50
N PRO A 43 25.47 -8.93 26.67
CA PRO A 43 26.11 -8.00 25.74
C PRO A 43 26.27 -8.67 24.38
N LYS A 44 25.65 -8.08 23.35
CA LYS A 44 25.91 -8.44 21.96
C LYS A 44 27.28 -7.86 21.59
N LEU A 45 28.24 -8.74 21.33
CA LEU A 45 29.50 -8.40 20.71
C LEU A 45 29.22 -8.13 19.23
N ASP A 46 29.10 -6.86 18.85
CA ASP A 46 28.99 -6.44 17.46
C ASP A 46 30.33 -6.66 16.74
N LEU A 47 30.43 -7.78 16.01
CA LEU A 47 31.59 -8.20 15.22
C LEU A 47 31.77 -7.41 13.91
N THR A 48 30.88 -6.45 13.62
CA THR A 48 30.87 -5.71 12.34
C THR A 48 31.90 -4.57 12.28
N SER A 49 32.41 -4.10 13.42
CA SER A 49 33.39 -3.00 13.47
C SER A 49 34.83 -3.40 13.17
N LEU A 50 35.15 -4.70 13.10
CA LEU A 50 36.52 -5.19 12.87
C LEU A 50 36.89 -5.38 11.40
N THR A 51 35.93 -5.30 10.46
CA THR A 51 36.20 -5.59 9.03
C THR A 51 36.49 -4.35 8.18
N SER A 52 36.19 -3.14 8.66
CA SER A 52 36.44 -1.90 7.92
C SER A 52 37.88 -1.37 8.04
N SER A 53 38.65 -1.83 9.03
CA SER A 53 40.02 -1.34 9.27
C SER A 53 41.11 -1.99 8.39
N LEU A 54 40.82 -3.14 7.75
CA LEU A 54 41.83 -3.88 6.97
C LEU A 54 41.82 -3.58 5.47
N LYS A 55 40.94 -2.70 4.98
CA LYS A 55 40.77 -2.47 3.53
C LYS A 55 41.51 -1.25 2.97
N SER A 56 42.27 -0.51 3.80
CA SER A 56 42.96 0.72 3.38
C SER A 56 44.46 0.57 3.08
N ALA A 57 45.05 -0.63 3.09
CA ALA A 57 46.50 -0.79 2.98
C ALA A 57 47.02 -1.39 1.66
N ASN A 58 46.19 -1.55 0.62
CA ASN A 58 46.58 -2.34 -0.56
C ASN A 58 46.36 -1.65 -1.93
N SER A 59 46.60 -0.34 -2.01
CA SER A 59 46.57 0.41 -3.28
C SER A 59 47.75 1.37 -3.44
N SER A 60 48.97 0.85 -3.53
CA SER A 60 50.10 1.58 -4.13
C SER A 60 51.26 0.62 -4.44
N THR A 61 51.23 -0.03 -5.61
CA THR A 61 52.45 -0.50 -6.31
C THR A 61 52.06 -1.09 -7.67
N ALA A 62 51.80 -0.22 -8.64
CA ALA A 62 51.83 -0.56 -10.05
C ALA A 62 52.39 0.66 -10.80
N GLY A 63 53.64 0.56 -11.24
CA GLY A 63 54.32 1.59 -12.03
C GLY A 63 55.82 1.56 -11.80
N GLY A 64 56.54 0.75 -12.58
CA GLY A 64 58.00 0.75 -12.56
C GLY A 64 58.62 -0.46 -13.25
N ALA A 65 58.54 -0.50 -14.58
CA ALA A 65 59.33 -1.41 -15.40
C ALA A 65 60.38 -0.61 -16.19
N GLY A 66 61.64 -1.06 -16.09
CA GLY A 66 62.80 -0.71 -16.95
C GLY A 66 63.58 0.55 -16.54
N ALA A 67 64.90 0.64 -16.61
CA ALA A 67 65.98 -0.27 -17.05
C ALA A 67 67.33 0.39 -16.68
N GLY A 68 68.41 -0.41 -16.55
CA GLY A 68 69.82 0.02 -16.58
C GLY A 68 70.37 0.46 -15.21
N GLU A 69 71.12 -0.38 -14.48
CA GLU A 69 72.55 -0.70 -14.66
C GLU A 69 73.51 0.38 -14.11
N ARG A 70 74.56 -0.08 -13.43
CA ARG A 70 75.56 0.61 -12.58
C ARG A 70 75.10 0.69 -11.12
N GLY A 71 75.80 0.16 -10.13
CA GLY A 71 77.16 -0.35 -10.05
C GLY A 71 77.58 -0.22 -8.59
N ALA A 72 78.36 -1.20 -8.12
CA ALA A 72 79.30 -1.12 -7.00
C ALA A 72 78.97 -0.18 -5.81
N GLY A 73 78.75 -0.77 -4.63
CA GLY A 73 78.81 -0.01 -3.38
C GLY A 73 78.53 -0.86 -2.15
N GLY A 74 79.59 -1.22 -1.44
CA GLY A 74 79.56 -2.09 -0.28
C GLY A 74 78.67 -1.60 0.87
N GLY A 75 78.34 -2.55 1.73
CA GLY A 75 77.64 -2.29 2.96
C GLY A 75 77.18 -3.57 3.63
N GLU A 76 78.13 -4.32 4.20
CA GLU A 76 77.90 -5.30 5.25
C GLU A 76 77.27 -4.61 6.48
N ARG A 77 76.02 -4.19 6.36
CA ARG A 77 75.16 -4.03 7.50
C ARG A 77 74.36 -5.31 7.56
N ARG A 78 74.77 -6.19 8.46
CA ARG A 78 73.95 -7.25 9.04
C ARG A 78 72.66 -6.61 9.56
N LYS A 79 71.72 -6.29 8.67
CA LYS A 79 70.32 -6.02 8.99
C LYS A 79 69.82 -7.34 9.53
N GLY A 80 69.98 -7.52 10.85
CA GLY A 80 69.40 -8.63 11.57
C GLY A 80 67.97 -8.77 11.07
N LYS A 81 67.60 -10.00 10.65
CA LYS A 81 66.21 -10.31 10.32
C LYS A 81 65.39 -9.83 11.51
N SER A 82 64.79 -8.65 11.36
CA SER A 82 63.91 -8.11 12.38
C SER A 82 62.83 -9.16 12.58
N MET A 83 62.51 -9.50 13.82
CA MET A 83 61.46 -10.49 14.10
C MET A 83 60.17 -10.16 13.34
N PHE A 84 59.92 -8.87 13.06
CA PHE A 84 58.86 -8.40 12.17
C PHE A 84 58.88 -9.03 10.76
N GLY A 85 60.05 -9.20 10.14
CA GLY A 85 60.17 -9.85 8.83
C GLY A 85 59.84 -11.34 8.88
N VAL A 86 60.11 -12.02 9.99
CA VAL A 86 59.68 -13.41 10.19
C VAL A 86 58.16 -13.47 10.36
N LEU A 87 57.56 -12.57 11.15
CA LEU A 87 56.11 -12.48 11.31
C LEU A 87 55.37 -12.16 9.99
N VAL A 88 55.90 -11.24 9.18
CA VAL A 88 55.31 -10.91 7.87
C VAL A 88 55.44 -12.10 6.90
N ASN A 89 56.56 -12.82 6.92
CA ASN A 89 56.74 -14.01 6.09
C ASN A 89 55.83 -15.17 6.54
N THR A 90 55.63 -15.39 7.85
CA THR A 90 54.69 -16.41 8.34
C THR A 90 53.25 -16.03 8.06
N LEU A 91 52.89 -14.73 8.12
CA LEU A 91 51.57 -14.23 7.73
C LEU A 91 51.30 -14.44 6.23
N ASN A 92 52.29 -14.14 5.38
CA ASN A 92 52.18 -14.38 3.94
C ASN A 92 52.14 -15.88 3.61
N LYS A 93 52.89 -16.71 4.34
CA LYS A 93 52.85 -18.17 4.20
C LYS A 93 51.49 -18.73 4.61
N ALA A 94 50.94 -18.28 5.73
CA ALA A 94 49.60 -18.66 6.18
C ALA A 94 48.52 -18.22 5.18
N LYS A 95 48.62 -17.00 4.63
CA LYS A 95 47.71 -16.50 3.59
C LYS A 95 47.81 -17.29 2.29
N ASN A 96 49.02 -17.66 1.87
CA ASN A 96 49.21 -18.49 0.68
C ASN A 96 48.69 -19.91 0.89
N GLU A 97 48.91 -20.48 2.08
CA GLU A 97 48.38 -21.81 2.42
C GLU A 97 46.85 -21.79 2.51
N ASP A 98 46.24 -20.74 3.06
CA ASP A 98 44.78 -20.53 3.06
C ASP A 98 44.23 -20.32 1.63
N ARG A 99 44.96 -19.59 0.78
CA ARG A 99 44.64 -19.46 -0.64
C ARG A 99 44.71 -20.81 -1.37
N ILE A 100 45.71 -21.65 -1.06
CA ILE A 100 45.83 -22.99 -1.65
C ILE A 100 44.71 -23.90 -1.14
N ARG A 101 44.39 -23.86 0.17
CA ARG A 101 43.27 -24.61 0.76
C ARG A 101 41.93 -24.20 0.16
N SER A 102 41.68 -22.90 0.00
CA SER A 102 40.47 -22.38 -0.65
C SER A 102 40.46 -22.60 -2.17
N ALA A 103 41.63 -22.73 -2.81
CA ALA A 103 41.76 -23.09 -4.22
C ALA A 103 41.66 -24.61 -4.48
N THR A 104 41.63 -25.45 -3.45
CA THR A 104 41.39 -26.89 -3.64
C THR A 104 40.04 -27.12 -4.32
N ASP A 105 39.95 -28.10 -5.20
CA ASP A 105 38.72 -28.38 -5.93
C ASP A 105 37.58 -28.79 -4.99
N ALA A 106 37.90 -29.38 -3.83
CA ALA A 106 36.94 -29.65 -2.76
C ALA A 106 36.35 -28.35 -2.18
N ALA A 107 37.18 -27.34 -1.90
CA ALA A 107 36.72 -26.04 -1.42
C ALA A 107 35.89 -25.30 -2.47
N LYS A 108 36.29 -25.32 -3.75
CA LYS A 108 35.49 -24.76 -4.85
C LYS A 108 34.12 -25.42 -4.97
N LYS A 109 34.05 -26.75 -4.88
CA LYS A 109 32.78 -27.50 -4.89
C LYS A 109 31.88 -27.11 -3.72
N ARG A 110 32.44 -26.97 -2.50
CA ARG A 110 31.70 -26.49 -1.32
C ARG A 110 31.14 -25.08 -1.53
N ASN A 111 31.97 -24.14 -2.00
CA ASN A 111 31.54 -22.77 -2.28
C ASN A 111 30.42 -22.73 -3.32
N LEU A 112 30.49 -23.57 -4.35
CA LEU A 112 29.46 -23.64 -5.39
C LEU A 112 28.13 -24.20 -4.84
N ILE A 113 28.17 -25.20 -3.96
CA ILE A 113 26.97 -25.72 -3.27
C ILE A 113 26.37 -24.65 -2.36
N GLU A 114 27.20 -23.94 -1.58
CA GLU A 114 26.77 -22.88 -0.68
C GLU A 114 26.13 -21.71 -1.45
N GLN A 115 26.74 -21.28 -2.57
CA GLN A 115 26.15 -20.27 -3.46
C GLN A 115 24.80 -20.72 -4.02
N ARG A 116 24.66 -21.98 -4.45
CA ARG A 116 23.37 -22.53 -4.92
C ARG A 116 22.32 -22.53 -3.81
N LEU A 117 22.72 -22.90 -2.58
CA LEU A 117 21.83 -22.91 -1.42
C LEU A 117 21.38 -21.49 -1.06
N GLN A 118 22.30 -20.52 -0.99
CA GLN A 118 21.98 -19.12 -0.73
C GLN A 118 21.05 -18.54 -1.80
N ALA A 119 21.32 -18.82 -3.09
CA ALA A 119 20.46 -18.39 -4.18
C ALA A 119 19.05 -19.01 -4.08
N LYS A 120 18.93 -20.27 -3.63
CA LYS A 120 17.64 -20.93 -3.42
C LYS A 120 16.86 -20.27 -2.27
N ILE A 121 17.53 -20.03 -1.14
CA ILE A 121 16.93 -19.35 0.02
C ILE A 121 16.47 -17.93 -0.35
N ALA A 122 17.30 -17.19 -1.09
CA ALA A 122 16.96 -15.85 -1.55
C ALA A 122 15.69 -15.85 -2.43
N ARG A 123 15.61 -16.75 -3.42
CA ARG A 123 14.42 -16.89 -4.27
C ARG A 123 13.18 -17.30 -3.50
N GLU A 124 13.29 -18.26 -2.57
CA GLU A 124 12.15 -18.69 -1.75
C GLU A 124 11.67 -17.55 -0.82
N THR A 125 12.60 -16.78 -0.26
CA THR A 125 12.26 -15.58 0.54
C THR A 125 11.57 -14.51 -0.29
N GLU A 126 12.04 -14.26 -1.51
CA GLU A 126 11.43 -13.30 -2.43
C GLU A 126 10.04 -13.74 -2.88
N SER A 127 9.86 -15.02 -3.20
CA SER A 127 8.56 -15.60 -3.56
C SER A 127 7.54 -15.46 -2.42
N VAL A 128 7.94 -15.74 -1.17
CA VAL A 128 7.07 -15.50 0.00
C VAL A 128 6.70 -14.03 0.12
N ARG A 129 7.66 -13.12 -0.10
CA ARG A 129 7.40 -11.67 -0.06
C ARG A 129 6.42 -11.23 -1.14
N ARG A 130 6.57 -11.69 -2.39
CA ARG A 130 5.62 -11.37 -3.48
C ARG A 130 4.23 -11.91 -3.19
N ALA A 131 4.12 -13.14 -2.68
CA ALA A 131 2.84 -13.72 -2.29
C ALA A 131 2.13 -12.91 -1.17
N GLU A 132 2.89 -12.43 -0.17
CA GLU A 132 2.35 -11.55 0.87
C GLU A 132 1.91 -10.18 0.33
N GLU A 133 2.66 -9.60 -0.60
CA GLU A 133 2.32 -8.34 -1.27
C GLU A 133 1.03 -8.49 -2.09
N VAL A 134 0.91 -9.56 -2.89
CA VAL A 134 -0.31 -9.90 -3.63
C VAL A 134 -1.52 -10.06 -2.72
N LYS A 135 -1.35 -10.76 -1.59
CA LYS A 135 -2.44 -10.93 -0.61
C LYS A 135 -2.85 -9.59 0.00
N ARG A 136 -1.89 -8.71 0.32
CA ARG A 136 -2.15 -7.37 0.84
C ARG A 136 -2.89 -6.50 -0.19
N GLU A 137 -2.47 -6.52 -1.45
CA GLU A 137 -3.13 -5.79 -2.53
C GLU A 137 -4.55 -6.28 -2.78
N LYS A 138 -4.77 -7.61 -2.78
CA LYS A 138 -6.10 -8.21 -2.91
C LYS A 138 -7.04 -7.77 -1.78
N MET A 139 -6.59 -7.81 -0.52
CA MET A 139 -7.39 -7.33 0.61
C MET A 139 -7.62 -5.82 0.54
N GLY A 140 -6.65 -5.06 0.05
CA GLY A 140 -6.78 -3.62 -0.17
C GLY A 140 -7.86 -3.28 -1.20
N ALA A 141 -7.89 -3.99 -2.33
CA ALA A 141 -8.93 -3.85 -3.34
C ALA A 141 -10.32 -4.20 -2.80
N GLN A 142 -10.43 -5.28 -2.01
CA GLN A 142 -11.69 -5.66 -1.37
C GLN A 142 -12.18 -4.59 -0.37
N ARG A 143 -11.30 -4.05 0.48
CA ARG A 143 -11.68 -2.98 1.41
C ARG A 143 -12.18 -1.73 0.69
N LYS A 144 -11.55 -1.36 -0.44
CA LYS A 144 -12.00 -0.23 -1.26
C LYS A 144 -13.39 -0.49 -1.87
N GLU A 145 -13.66 -1.71 -2.31
CA GLU A 145 -14.97 -2.11 -2.85
C GLU A 145 -16.08 -2.00 -1.78
N GLU A 146 -15.80 -2.48 -0.56
CA GLU A 146 -16.71 -2.35 0.59
C GLU A 146 -16.96 -0.87 0.96
N GLU A 147 -15.92 -0.03 0.91
CA GLU A 147 -16.05 1.40 1.14
C GLU A 147 -16.94 2.07 0.08
N LEU A 148 -16.74 1.74 -1.20
CA LEU A 148 -17.59 2.26 -2.28
C LEU A 148 -19.06 1.81 -2.10
N ALA A 149 -19.30 0.56 -1.71
CA ALA A 149 -20.65 0.08 -1.43
C ALA A 149 -21.30 0.82 -0.24
N LEU A 150 -20.54 1.08 0.82
CA LEU A 150 -21.03 1.88 1.95
C LEU A 150 -21.38 3.30 1.51
N ARG A 151 -20.51 3.95 0.74
CA ARG A 151 -20.78 5.30 0.19
C ARG A 151 -22.02 5.33 -0.69
N GLU A 152 -22.20 4.35 -1.56
CA GLU A 152 -23.41 4.19 -2.38
C GLU A 152 -24.67 4.14 -1.51
N SER A 153 -24.64 3.33 -0.44
CA SER A 153 -25.78 3.20 0.48
C SER A 153 -26.13 4.53 1.17
N ILE A 154 -25.13 5.32 1.55
CA ILE A 154 -25.31 6.64 2.17
C ILE A 154 -25.92 7.63 1.18
N VAL A 155 -25.37 7.72 -0.04
CA VAL A 155 -25.88 8.62 -1.09
C VAL A 155 -27.31 8.23 -1.45
N LYS A 156 -27.61 6.94 -1.58
CA LYS A 156 -28.96 6.43 -1.82
C LYS A 156 -29.93 6.79 -0.69
N LEU A 157 -29.52 6.61 0.57
CA LEU A 157 -30.34 7.00 1.72
C LEU A 157 -30.60 8.51 1.75
N ARG A 158 -29.60 9.34 1.42
CA ARG A 158 -29.74 10.80 1.38
C ARG A 158 -30.64 11.26 0.24
N SER A 159 -30.45 10.71 -0.96
CA SER A 159 -31.25 11.03 -2.15
C SER A 159 -32.73 10.72 -1.96
N THR A 160 -33.07 9.72 -1.15
CA THR A 160 -34.46 9.35 -0.83
C THR A 160 -35.01 10.15 0.36
N ARG A 161 -34.23 10.32 1.43
CA ARG A 161 -34.68 10.94 2.68
C ARG A 161 -34.77 12.47 2.61
N LEU A 162 -33.78 13.13 2.01
CA LEU A 162 -33.70 14.60 2.03
C LEU A 162 -34.85 15.28 1.28
N PRO A 163 -35.30 14.82 0.09
CA PRO A 163 -36.48 15.39 -0.56
C PRO A 163 -37.73 15.25 0.32
N HIS A 164 -37.88 14.14 1.04
CA HIS A 164 -39.00 13.95 1.96
C HIS A 164 -38.97 14.98 3.10
N LEU A 165 -37.83 15.15 3.78
CA LEU A 165 -37.66 16.11 4.86
C LEU A 165 -37.80 17.57 4.41
N SER A 166 -37.46 17.88 3.16
CA SER A 166 -37.58 19.25 2.62
C SER A 166 -39.03 19.79 2.62
N ASN A 167 -40.03 18.89 2.70
CA ASN A 167 -41.45 19.24 2.83
C ASN A 167 -41.83 19.80 4.22
N PHE A 168 -41.04 19.56 5.27
CA PHE A 168 -41.40 19.86 6.66
C PHE A 168 -40.64 21.07 7.21
N LEU A 169 -41.27 21.90 8.02
CA LEU A 169 -40.56 22.93 8.78
C LEU A 169 -39.76 22.30 9.91
N SER A 170 -38.64 22.91 10.28
CA SER A 170 -37.77 22.45 11.36
C SER A 170 -37.80 23.43 12.53
N THR A 171 -37.68 22.95 13.76
CA THR A 171 -37.48 23.81 14.95
C THR A 171 -36.17 24.60 14.90
N ALA A 172 -35.20 24.16 14.09
CA ALA A 172 -33.95 24.86 13.86
C ALA A 172 -34.05 25.94 12.74
N ASP A 173 -35.19 26.06 12.05
CA ASP A 173 -35.40 27.12 11.06
C ASP A 173 -35.66 28.48 11.76
N THR A 174 -34.62 29.09 12.33
CA THR A 174 -34.68 30.37 13.06
C THR A 174 -35.16 31.56 12.20
N HIS A 175 -35.17 31.41 10.88
CA HIS A 175 -35.55 32.45 9.94
C HIS A 175 -37.06 32.73 9.82
N LEU A 176 -37.92 31.85 10.36
CA LEU A 176 -39.37 32.06 10.35
C LEU A 176 -39.84 32.93 11.51
N THR A 177 -39.06 33.01 12.58
CA THR A 177 -39.23 34.01 13.63
C THR A 177 -38.74 35.33 13.05
N SER A 178 -39.66 36.02 12.38
CA SER A 178 -39.51 37.40 11.92
C SER A 178 -38.60 38.18 12.88
N PRO A 179 -37.53 38.83 12.42
CA PRO A 179 -36.84 39.81 13.24
C PRO A 179 -37.85 40.93 13.45
N SER A 180 -38.64 40.85 14.52
CA SER A 180 -39.21 42.04 15.09
C SER A 180 -38.00 42.95 15.34
N PRO A 181 -37.92 44.11 14.69
CA PRO A 181 -36.87 45.07 14.97
C PRO A 181 -37.20 45.68 16.34
N THR A 182 -37.12 44.89 17.42
CA THR A 182 -36.91 45.46 18.73
C THR A 182 -35.47 45.96 18.69
N PRO A 183 -35.23 47.29 18.65
CA PRO A 183 -33.89 47.82 18.76
C PRO A 183 -33.37 47.38 20.12
N THR A 184 -32.54 46.35 20.15
CA THR A 184 -31.70 46.09 21.31
C THR A 184 -30.92 47.38 21.56
N PRO A 185 -31.14 48.07 22.69
CA PRO A 185 -30.44 49.31 22.97
C PRO A 185 -28.95 49.01 22.95
N SER A 186 -28.28 49.68 22.01
CA SER A 186 -26.83 49.77 21.86
C SER A 186 -26.15 49.87 23.22
N ARG A 187 -25.64 48.73 23.72
CA ARG A 187 -24.65 48.72 24.79
C ARG A 187 -23.34 49.16 24.15
N SER A 188 -23.05 50.44 24.36
CA SER A 188 -21.86 51.19 23.97
C SER A 188 -20.57 50.36 24.00
N PRO A 189 -19.84 50.24 22.88
CA PRO A 189 -18.44 49.85 22.91
C PRO A 189 -17.59 51.03 23.38
N SER A 190 -16.91 50.84 24.51
CA SER A 190 -15.82 51.69 24.99
C SER A 190 -14.70 51.75 23.94
N PRO A 191 -14.21 52.95 23.57
CA PRO A 191 -13.12 53.11 22.62
C PRO A 191 -11.74 52.91 23.28
N SER A 192 -10.93 52.02 22.70
CA SER A 192 -9.49 51.89 22.93
C SER A 192 -8.88 51.63 21.55
N LEU A 193 -8.59 52.66 20.75
CA LEU A 193 -7.28 53.33 20.61
C LEU A 193 -6.10 52.39 20.33
N ALA A 194 -5.43 52.68 19.20
CA ALA A 194 -4.14 52.19 18.68
C ALA A 194 -4.15 50.74 18.12
N SER A 195 -3.73 50.42 16.90
CA SER A 195 -2.75 51.03 15.96
C SER A 195 -3.10 50.51 14.55
N GLU A 196 -3.23 51.31 13.48
CA GLU A 196 -2.19 51.98 12.70
C GLU A 196 -1.03 51.05 12.26
N ALA A 197 -1.25 50.35 11.14
CA ALA A 197 -0.20 49.98 10.19
C ALA A 197 -0.84 49.81 8.81
N GLN A 198 -0.45 50.74 7.95
CA GLN A 198 -0.87 50.99 6.60
C GLN A 198 0.08 50.22 5.68
N ASP A 199 -0.43 49.28 4.88
CA ASP A 199 0.32 48.75 3.74
C ASP A 199 -0.56 48.81 2.49
N GLN A 200 -0.22 49.77 1.63
CA GLN A 200 -0.83 49.99 0.34
C GLN A 200 -0.05 49.16 -0.67
N ASN A 201 -0.65 48.09 -1.17
CA ASN A 201 -0.23 47.52 -2.44
C ASN A 201 -1.45 47.37 -3.34
N GLN A 202 -1.71 48.42 -4.10
CA GLN A 202 -2.73 48.47 -5.14
C GLN A 202 -2.20 47.69 -6.36
N ASN A 203 -2.80 46.53 -6.64
CA ASN A 203 -2.74 45.92 -7.95
C ASN A 203 -4.16 45.97 -8.54
N PRO A 204 -4.45 46.84 -9.53
CA PRO A 204 -5.79 47.02 -10.04
C PRO A 204 -5.91 46.46 -11.47
N GLU A 205 -5.87 45.15 -11.66
CA GLU A 205 -6.35 44.51 -12.90
C GLU A 205 -6.93 43.12 -12.58
N GLU A 206 -7.88 42.67 -13.41
CA GLU A 206 -8.77 41.49 -13.29
C GLU A 206 -10.12 41.82 -12.61
N MET A 207 -11.05 42.47 -13.30
CA MET A 207 -11.87 42.01 -14.45
C MET A 207 -12.79 40.82 -14.07
N ASP A 208 -14.06 41.18 -13.85
CA ASP A 208 -15.28 40.37 -13.96
C ASP A 208 -15.16 38.87 -13.68
N THR A 209 -15.38 38.49 -12.42
CA THR A 209 -16.06 37.23 -12.14
C THR A 209 -17.18 37.48 -11.14
N ASP A 210 -18.39 37.07 -11.52
CA ASP A 210 -19.60 36.94 -10.70
C ASP A 210 -19.32 36.08 -9.46
N THR A 211 -18.55 36.60 -8.52
CA THR A 211 -18.23 35.90 -7.28
C THR A 211 -19.46 36.05 -6.39
N PRO A 212 -20.25 34.96 -6.18
CA PRO A 212 -21.49 35.07 -5.43
C PRO A 212 -21.17 35.53 -4.02
N SER A 213 -21.79 36.64 -3.62
CA SER A 213 -21.62 37.23 -2.29
C SER A 213 -21.67 36.16 -1.19
N PRO A 214 -20.65 36.08 -0.31
CA PRO A 214 -20.48 34.99 0.65
C PRO A 214 -21.65 34.85 1.65
N ARG A 215 -22.48 35.90 1.79
CA ARG A 215 -23.66 35.88 2.65
C ARG A 215 -24.78 34.97 2.15
N LYS A 216 -24.90 34.73 0.83
CA LYS A 216 -25.93 33.84 0.28
C LYS A 216 -25.54 32.37 0.42
N ALA A 217 -24.29 32.03 0.12
CA ALA A 217 -23.78 30.67 0.25
C ALA A 217 -23.87 30.15 1.70
N SER A 218 -23.51 31.00 2.67
CA SER A 218 -23.60 30.66 4.10
C SER A 218 -25.02 30.28 4.55
N ARG A 219 -26.06 30.89 3.96
CA ARG A 219 -27.45 30.62 4.35
C ARG A 219 -27.94 29.28 3.82
N GLU A 220 -27.62 28.94 2.58
CA GLU A 220 -28.02 27.65 2.00
C GLU A 220 -27.30 26.48 2.68
N GLU A 221 -26.02 26.64 3.00
CA GLU A 221 -25.26 25.64 3.76
C GLU A 221 -25.82 25.41 5.18
N ALA A 222 -26.27 26.46 5.86
CA ALA A 222 -26.87 26.32 7.20
C ALA A 222 -28.16 25.48 7.18
N LEU A 223 -29.02 25.66 6.16
CA LEU A 223 -30.23 24.84 6.00
C LEU A 223 -29.90 23.36 5.79
N LEU A 224 -28.85 23.12 5.00
CA LEU A 224 -28.38 21.79 4.66
C LEU A 224 -27.72 21.05 5.83
N LYS A 225 -26.91 21.76 6.62
CA LYS A 225 -26.31 21.24 7.84
C LYS A 225 -27.36 20.77 8.86
N THR A 226 -28.50 21.46 8.90
CA THR A 226 -29.64 21.12 9.75
C THR A 226 -30.31 19.80 9.32
N LEU A 227 -30.42 19.57 8.02
CA LEU A 227 -30.99 18.34 7.44
C LEU A 227 -30.09 17.10 7.65
N GLU A 228 -28.78 17.30 7.70
CA GLU A 228 -27.82 16.20 7.88
C GLU A 228 -27.80 15.61 9.29
N GLY A 229 -28.44 16.25 10.27
CA GLY A 229 -28.52 15.76 11.65
C GLY A 229 -27.15 15.60 12.33
N LYS A 230 -26.08 16.13 11.72
CA LYS A 230 -24.71 16.06 12.21
C LYS A 230 -24.49 17.14 13.26
N ASN A 231 -25.29 17.10 14.33
CA ASN A 231 -25.05 17.87 15.54
C ASN A 231 -23.85 17.22 16.23
N GLY A 232 -22.66 17.77 15.96
CA GLY A 232 -21.41 17.29 16.50
C GLY A 232 -21.43 17.26 18.02
N GLY A 233 -21.48 16.05 18.59
CA GLY A 233 -20.95 15.68 19.90
C GLY A 233 -21.50 16.33 21.18
N GLY A 234 -22.30 17.39 21.10
CA GLY A 234 -22.68 18.18 22.27
C GLY A 234 -24.19 18.30 22.44
N GLY A 235 -24.83 17.29 23.04
CA GLY A 235 -26.13 17.39 23.74
C GLY A 235 -27.26 18.19 23.08
N GLY A 236 -27.24 18.37 21.75
CA GLY A 236 -28.17 19.26 21.06
C GLY A 236 -29.59 18.73 21.13
N VAL A 237 -30.55 19.61 21.45
CA VAL A 237 -31.97 19.29 21.45
C VAL A 237 -32.35 18.65 20.10
N PRO A 238 -33.05 17.51 20.08
CA PRO A 238 -33.45 16.85 18.84
C PRO A 238 -34.20 17.81 17.91
N VAL A 239 -33.81 17.83 16.63
CA VAL A 239 -34.50 18.63 15.62
C VAL A 239 -35.86 18.00 15.35
N ILE A 240 -36.93 18.76 15.62
CA ILE A 240 -38.30 18.29 15.39
C ILE A 240 -38.76 18.84 14.03
N TRP A 241 -39.20 17.93 13.18
CA TRP A 241 -39.79 18.24 11.88
C TRP A 241 -41.31 18.26 12.02
N TYR A 242 -41.94 19.34 11.58
CA TYR A 242 -43.39 19.51 11.67
C TYR A 242 -43.93 20.18 10.41
N LEU A 243 -45.17 19.86 10.06
CA LEU A 243 -45.88 20.46 8.93
C LEU A 243 -47.20 21.03 9.44
N PRO A 244 -47.33 22.38 9.55
CA PRO A 244 -48.58 22.99 9.95
C PRO A 244 -49.72 22.64 8.98
N VAL A 245 -50.91 22.35 9.50
CA VAL A 245 -52.11 22.05 8.69
C VAL A 245 -52.43 23.19 7.72
N LYS A 246 -52.22 24.44 8.14
CA LYS A 246 -52.37 25.63 7.31
C LYS A 246 -51.02 26.34 7.19
N LEU A 247 -50.42 26.23 6.00
CA LEU A 247 -49.19 26.95 5.68
C LEU A 247 -49.50 28.38 5.22
N VAL A 248 -48.82 29.35 5.85
CA VAL A 248 -48.79 30.76 5.44
C VAL A 248 -48.06 30.86 4.09
N PRO A 249 -48.42 31.81 3.19
CA PRO A 249 -47.73 31.96 1.90
C PRO A 249 -46.20 32.07 2.01
N SER A 250 -45.69 32.76 3.03
CA SER A 250 -44.25 32.85 3.31
C SER A 250 -43.61 31.49 3.62
N GLN A 251 -44.30 30.62 4.36
CA GLN A 251 -43.84 29.26 4.67
C GLN A 251 -43.86 28.37 3.43
N ARG A 252 -44.87 28.50 2.56
CA ARG A 252 -44.94 27.77 1.28
C ARG A 252 -43.76 28.13 0.37
N ALA A 253 -43.50 29.43 0.19
CA ALA A 253 -42.36 29.92 -0.57
C ALA A 253 -41.01 29.51 0.04
N PHE A 254 -40.95 29.35 1.37
CA PHE A 254 -39.76 28.81 2.05
C PHE A 254 -39.55 27.32 1.75
N ILE A 255 -40.60 26.50 1.89
CA ILE A 255 -40.55 25.06 1.58
C ILE A 255 -40.15 24.85 0.12
N GLU A 256 -40.72 25.61 -0.81
CA GLU A 256 -40.42 25.50 -2.24
C GLU A 256 -38.96 25.86 -2.56
N ARG A 257 -38.44 26.96 -2.00
CA ARG A 257 -37.01 27.30 -2.13
C ARG A 257 -36.11 26.20 -1.58
N ARG A 258 -36.43 25.68 -0.39
CA ARG A 258 -35.64 24.61 0.22
C ARG A 258 -35.70 23.32 -0.59
N LYS A 259 -36.84 22.97 -1.19
CA LYS A 259 -36.94 21.85 -2.15
C LYS A 259 -35.98 22.02 -3.32
N GLY A 260 -35.93 23.22 -3.91
CA GLY A 260 -35.00 23.55 -4.99
C GLY A 260 -33.54 23.37 -4.58
N VAL A 261 -33.14 23.92 -3.43
CA VAL A 261 -31.78 23.82 -2.88
C VAL A 261 -31.41 22.35 -2.60
N VAL A 262 -32.31 21.60 -1.94
CA VAL A 262 -32.10 20.19 -1.61
C VAL A 262 -31.95 19.35 -2.88
N LYS A 263 -32.82 19.56 -3.88
CA LYS A 263 -32.76 18.86 -5.16
C LYS A 263 -31.42 19.11 -5.86
N LYS A 264 -31.02 20.38 -6.03
CA LYS A 264 -29.75 20.75 -6.67
C LYS A 264 -28.55 20.13 -5.95
N ARG A 265 -28.59 20.09 -4.61
CA ARG A 265 -27.51 19.46 -3.83
C ARG A 265 -27.46 17.95 -4.02
N ILE A 266 -28.59 17.27 -4.01
CA ILE A 266 -28.64 15.82 -4.23
C ILE A 266 -28.11 15.49 -5.62
N GLU A 267 -28.50 16.25 -6.64
CA GLU A 267 -27.97 16.08 -8.00
C GLU A 267 -26.44 16.23 -8.03
N GLY A 268 -25.90 17.27 -7.39
CA GLY A 268 -24.45 17.45 -7.26
C GLY A 268 -23.75 16.35 -6.45
N GLU A 269 -24.35 15.88 -5.35
CA GLU A 269 -23.82 14.77 -4.53
C GLU A 269 -23.82 13.47 -5.32
N VAL A 270 -24.89 13.18 -6.06
CA VAL A 270 -25.01 11.99 -6.92
C VAL A 270 -24.02 12.04 -8.07
N GLU A 271 -23.88 13.18 -8.75
CA GLU A 271 -22.90 13.32 -9.83
C GLU A 271 -21.46 13.18 -9.33
N GLY A 272 -21.15 13.83 -8.18
CA GLY A 272 -19.87 13.68 -7.51
C GLY A 272 -19.58 12.22 -7.14
N TRP A 273 -20.58 11.53 -6.60
CA TRP A 273 -20.49 10.10 -6.27
C TRP A 273 -20.28 9.23 -7.51
N ILE A 274 -20.97 9.48 -8.63
CA ILE A 274 -20.76 8.73 -9.88
C ILE A 274 -19.32 8.86 -10.37
N ARG A 275 -18.75 10.08 -10.27
CA ARG A 275 -17.34 10.34 -10.63
C ARG A 275 -16.38 9.60 -9.70
N GLU A 276 -16.60 9.68 -8.39
CA GLU A 276 -15.81 8.98 -7.38
C GLU A 276 -15.88 7.46 -7.57
N ARG A 277 -17.09 6.91 -7.74
CA ARG A 277 -17.32 5.48 -7.99
C ARG A 277 -16.60 5.01 -9.24
N ARG A 278 -16.68 5.76 -10.34
CA ARG A 278 -15.97 5.42 -11.59
C ARG A 278 -14.46 5.31 -11.34
N GLY A 279 -13.87 6.34 -10.72
CA GLY A 279 -12.44 6.33 -10.38
C GLY A 279 -12.07 5.18 -9.45
N GLY A 280 -12.85 4.94 -8.40
CA GLY A 280 -12.62 3.84 -7.46
C GLY A 280 -12.73 2.46 -8.12
N VAL A 281 -13.68 2.25 -9.03
CA VAL A 281 -13.81 1.00 -9.79
C VAL A 281 -12.61 0.81 -10.73
N ASP A 282 -12.16 1.87 -11.40
CA ASP A 282 -10.97 1.80 -12.26
C ASP A 282 -9.71 1.48 -11.46
N GLU A 283 -9.55 2.05 -10.25
CA GLU A 283 -8.46 1.70 -9.33
C GLU A 283 -8.52 0.24 -8.87
N ILE A 284 -9.69 -0.26 -8.47
CA ILE A 284 -9.89 -1.66 -8.07
C ILE A 284 -9.55 -2.58 -9.23
N ARG A 285 -9.98 -2.26 -10.45
CA ARG A 285 -9.64 -3.01 -11.66
C ARG A 285 -8.12 -3.05 -11.87
N GLY A 286 -7.45 -1.89 -11.77
CA GLY A 286 -5.99 -1.81 -11.91
C GLY A 286 -5.23 -2.61 -10.85
N VAL A 287 -5.71 -2.66 -9.60
CA VAL A 287 -5.11 -3.50 -8.56
C VAL A 287 -5.33 -4.99 -8.85
N ARG A 288 -6.54 -5.38 -9.28
CA ARG A 288 -6.84 -6.77 -9.64
C ARG A 288 -5.99 -7.25 -10.82
N GLU A 289 -5.80 -6.42 -11.83
CA GLU A 289 -4.94 -6.73 -12.98
C GLU A 289 -3.47 -6.89 -12.57
N LYS A 290 -2.95 -6.01 -11.70
CA LYS A 290 -1.58 -6.15 -11.15
C LYS A 290 -1.42 -7.45 -10.37
N VAL A 291 -2.38 -7.77 -9.50
CA VAL A 291 -2.40 -9.02 -8.74
C VAL A 291 -2.40 -10.23 -9.68
N GLU A 292 -3.23 -10.21 -10.73
CA GLU A 292 -3.28 -11.29 -11.71
C GLU A 292 -1.97 -11.42 -12.48
N ARG A 293 -1.35 -10.30 -12.87
CA ARG A 293 -0.05 -10.31 -13.55
C ARG A 293 1.05 -10.92 -12.68
N VAL A 294 1.15 -10.50 -11.42
CA VAL A 294 2.15 -11.06 -10.48
C VAL A 294 1.89 -12.55 -10.22
N GLN A 295 0.62 -12.95 -10.07
CA GLN A 295 0.28 -14.37 -9.93
C GLN A 295 0.63 -15.19 -11.17
N ARG A 296 0.47 -14.61 -12.37
CA ARG A 296 0.87 -15.24 -13.63
C ARG A 296 2.39 -15.39 -13.72
N GLU A 297 3.14 -14.34 -13.40
CA GLU A 297 4.61 -14.36 -13.35
C GLU A 297 5.13 -15.40 -12.34
N ASP A 298 4.56 -15.45 -11.13
CA ASP A 298 4.94 -16.44 -10.12
C ASP A 298 4.59 -17.88 -10.54
N LYS A 299 3.48 -18.06 -11.28
CA LYS A 299 3.09 -19.36 -11.85
C LYS A 299 4.05 -19.80 -12.95
N GLU A 300 4.37 -18.91 -13.88
CA GLU A 300 5.33 -19.15 -14.96
C GLU A 300 6.74 -19.45 -14.40
N GLU A 301 7.19 -18.72 -13.37
CA GLU A 301 8.46 -19.00 -12.67
C GLU A 301 8.46 -20.38 -12.01
N LYS A 302 7.33 -20.79 -11.42
CA LYS A 302 7.18 -22.11 -10.81
C LYS A 302 7.20 -23.24 -11.85
N GLU A 303 6.46 -23.09 -12.95
CA GLU A 303 6.44 -24.07 -14.05
C GLU A 303 7.82 -24.20 -14.71
N ALA A 304 8.53 -23.08 -14.94
CA ALA A 304 9.90 -23.12 -15.43
C ALA A 304 10.85 -23.85 -14.48
N ARG A 305 10.64 -23.74 -13.17
CA ARG A 305 11.43 -24.44 -12.15
C ARG A 305 11.16 -25.94 -12.15
N ASP A 306 9.90 -26.36 -12.25
CA ASP A 306 9.52 -27.77 -12.28
C ASP A 306 10.04 -28.45 -13.57
N ASN A 307 9.92 -27.78 -14.72
CA ASN A 307 10.48 -28.29 -15.99
C ASN A 307 12.02 -28.44 -15.93
N SER A 308 12.74 -27.52 -15.26
CA SER A 308 14.20 -27.62 -15.12
C SER A 308 14.68 -28.78 -14.24
N ARG A 309 13.77 -29.45 -13.52
CA ARG A 309 14.11 -30.53 -12.59
C ARG A 309 14.12 -31.91 -13.27
N ASP A 310 13.33 -32.11 -14.31
CA ASP A 310 13.22 -33.40 -15.02
C ASP A 310 14.40 -33.64 -15.99
N ASP A 311 14.94 -32.60 -16.63
CA ASP A 311 16.12 -32.72 -17.53
C ASP A 311 17.41 -33.18 -16.83
N LYS A 312 17.46 -33.20 -15.48
CA LYS A 312 18.64 -33.65 -14.72
C LYS A 312 18.57 -35.09 -14.24
N LYS A 313 17.52 -35.82 -14.57
CA LYS A 313 17.34 -37.20 -14.10
C LYS A 313 17.90 -38.25 -15.06
N GLU A 314 18.08 -37.93 -16.34
CA GLU A 314 18.55 -38.90 -17.35
C GLU A 314 20.07 -39.15 -17.33
N ASP A 315 20.90 -38.20 -16.88
CA ASP A 315 22.37 -38.36 -16.85
C ASP A 315 22.92 -39.18 -15.66
N LYS A 316 22.05 -39.83 -14.88
CA LYS A 316 22.47 -40.52 -13.64
C LYS A 316 22.22 -42.03 -13.62
N GLU A 317 21.58 -42.62 -14.62
CA GLU A 317 21.33 -44.07 -14.64
C GLU A 317 22.54 -44.89 -15.13
N ASP A 318 23.49 -44.31 -15.86
CA ASP A 318 24.67 -45.08 -16.35
C ASP A 318 25.91 -45.06 -15.42
N LYS A 319 25.75 -44.63 -14.16
CA LYS A 319 26.89 -44.53 -13.21
C LYS A 319 26.68 -45.19 -11.86
N GLU A 320 25.85 -46.22 -11.78
CA GLU A 320 25.67 -47.02 -10.55
C GLU A 320 26.07 -48.51 -10.65
N GLU A 321 26.61 -49.01 -11.77
CA GLU A 321 27.04 -50.42 -11.87
C GLU A 321 28.48 -50.74 -11.39
N ALA A 322 29.24 -49.80 -10.80
CA ALA A 322 30.68 -50.04 -10.51
C ALA A 322 31.14 -49.84 -9.06
N MET A 323 30.25 -49.87 -8.06
CA MET A 323 30.69 -49.75 -6.65
C MET A 323 29.84 -50.59 -5.68
N VAL A 324 29.93 -51.91 -5.85
CA VAL A 324 29.57 -52.93 -4.85
C VAL A 324 30.86 -53.49 -4.25
N GLU A 325 30.79 -53.84 -2.96
CA GLU A 325 31.86 -54.25 -2.02
C GLU A 325 32.62 -53.05 -1.43
N ASP A 326 32.61 -52.78 -0.12
CA ASP A 326 32.65 -53.70 1.01
C ASP A 326 32.36 -52.87 2.29
N THR A 327 31.48 -53.33 3.21
CA THR A 327 31.69 -53.32 4.69
C THR A 327 30.41 -53.59 5.52
N PRO A 328 30.53 -54.29 6.67
CA PRO A 328 29.41 -54.96 7.34
C PRO A 328 28.75 -54.20 8.50
N SER A 329 27.45 -54.44 8.61
CA SER A 329 26.67 -54.81 9.81
C SER A 329 27.21 -54.42 11.21
N THR A 330 26.46 -53.59 11.93
CA THR A 330 26.34 -53.69 13.40
C THR A 330 24.88 -53.50 13.82
N THR A 331 24.36 -54.55 14.44
CA THR A 331 23.01 -54.77 14.93
C THR A 331 22.77 -54.27 16.35
N ALA A 332 21.53 -53.83 16.58
CA ALA A 332 20.67 -54.06 17.75
C ALA A 332 20.91 -53.29 19.07
N ALA A 333 19.92 -52.46 19.43
CA ALA A 333 19.23 -52.52 20.72
C ALA A 333 17.88 -51.77 20.67
N THR A 334 16.96 -52.21 21.52
CA THR A 334 15.51 -52.29 21.32
C THR A 334 14.74 -51.44 22.36
N ALA A 335 13.69 -50.72 21.92
CA ALA A 335 12.38 -50.45 22.59
C ALA A 335 12.29 -49.66 23.94
N PRO A 336 11.10 -49.16 24.41
CA PRO A 336 9.86 -48.73 23.71
C PRO A 336 9.16 -47.43 24.27
N THR A 337 8.14 -46.97 23.51
CA THR A 337 6.82 -46.38 23.92
C THR A 337 6.62 -44.92 24.40
N ALA A 338 5.48 -44.38 23.92
CA ALA A 338 4.72 -43.16 24.26
C ALA A 338 5.27 -41.83 23.68
N THR A 339 4.61 -41.14 22.76
CA THR A 339 3.22 -40.64 22.85
C THR A 339 2.69 -40.30 21.46
N THR A 340 1.60 -40.96 21.10
CA THR A 340 0.82 -40.75 19.87
C THR A 340 -0.33 -39.79 20.18
N ALA A 341 -0.29 -38.60 19.59
CA ALA A 341 -1.45 -37.75 19.26
C ALA A 341 -0.93 -36.50 18.53
N ILE A 342 -1.69 -35.98 17.57
CA ILE A 342 -1.40 -34.80 16.72
C ILE A 342 -0.68 -35.13 15.40
N ALA A 343 -1.26 -36.03 14.59
CA ALA A 343 -1.00 -36.09 13.14
C ALA A 343 -2.17 -36.79 12.43
N GLU A 344 -3.37 -36.21 12.50
CA GLU A 344 -4.55 -36.75 11.80
C GLU A 344 -5.55 -35.62 11.45
N ILE A 345 -5.08 -34.49 10.88
CA ILE A 345 -5.97 -33.43 10.34
C ILE A 345 -5.38 -32.73 9.09
N GLU A 346 -4.62 -33.41 8.22
CA GLU A 346 -4.14 -32.78 6.98
C GLU A 346 -4.49 -33.50 5.67
N ASP A 347 -5.14 -34.67 5.71
CA ASP A 347 -5.47 -35.44 4.50
C ASP A 347 -6.99 -35.51 4.20
N ALA A 348 -7.78 -34.57 4.74
CA ALA A 348 -9.21 -34.40 4.42
C ALA A 348 -9.53 -33.05 3.75
N SER A 349 -8.53 -32.19 3.55
CA SER A 349 -8.74 -30.83 3.01
C SER A 349 -8.59 -30.74 1.48
N LYS A 350 -8.00 -31.78 0.84
CA LYS A 350 -7.77 -31.78 -0.61
C LYS A 350 -8.93 -32.38 -1.41
N GLU A 351 -9.81 -33.14 -0.77
CA GLU A 351 -11.01 -33.71 -1.43
C GLU A 351 -12.18 -32.71 -1.45
N LYS A 352 -12.33 -31.87 -0.41
CA LYS A 352 -13.36 -30.82 -0.35
C LYS A 352 -13.14 -29.66 -1.32
N GLU A 353 -11.91 -29.40 -1.75
CA GLU A 353 -11.63 -28.31 -2.71
C GLU A 353 -11.96 -28.73 -4.15
N LYS A 354 -11.84 -30.02 -4.48
CA LYS A 354 -12.19 -30.58 -5.79
C LYS A 354 -13.71 -30.74 -5.97
N GLU A 355 -14.44 -31.00 -4.90
CA GLU A 355 -15.91 -31.06 -4.94
C GLU A 355 -16.53 -29.65 -5.09
N LYS A 356 -15.96 -28.63 -4.45
CA LYS A 356 -16.43 -27.24 -4.55
C LYS A 356 -16.15 -26.58 -5.90
N GLN A 357 -15.12 -27.01 -6.64
CA GLN A 357 -14.91 -26.57 -8.02
C GLN A 357 -15.92 -27.21 -8.99
N LYS A 358 -16.29 -28.47 -8.77
CA LYS A 358 -17.25 -29.18 -9.64
C LYS A 358 -18.69 -28.67 -9.47
N GLU A 359 -19.05 -28.20 -8.27
CA GLU A 359 -20.37 -27.60 -8.02
C GLU A 359 -20.49 -26.20 -8.67
N LYS A 360 -19.39 -25.43 -8.72
CA LYS A 360 -19.38 -24.10 -9.32
C LYS A 360 -19.42 -24.11 -10.86
N GLU A 361 -18.83 -25.11 -11.50
CA GLU A 361 -18.99 -25.30 -12.97
C GLU A 361 -20.42 -25.70 -13.34
N LYS A 362 -21.10 -26.50 -12.51
CA LYS A 362 -22.48 -26.93 -12.78
C LYS A 362 -23.48 -25.77 -12.67
N GLU A 363 -23.28 -24.84 -11.74
CA GLU A 363 -24.16 -23.67 -11.56
C GLU A 363 -23.99 -22.64 -12.70
N GLU A 364 -22.80 -22.53 -13.31
CA GLU A 364 -22.56 -21.62 -14.45
C GLU A 364 -23.13 -22.18 -15.77
N GLU A 365 -23.20 -23.51 -15.93
CA GLU A 365 -23.84 -24.13 -17.08
C GLU A 365 -25.38 -24.03 -17.01
N GLU A 366 -25.96 -24.15 -15.82
CA GLU A 366 -27.42 -24.04 -15.61
C GLU A 366 -27.93 -22.60 -15.81
N ALA A 367 -27.13 -21.59 -15.44
CA ALA A 367 -27.46 -20.18 -15.67
C ALA A 367 -27.43 -19.75 -17.15
N LYS A 368 -26.73 -20.48 -18.03
CA LYS A 368 -26.73 -20.21 -19.48
C LYS A 368 -27.92 -20.83 -20.22
N GLY A 369 -28.61 -21.81 -19.62
CA GLY A 369 -29.74 -22.49 -20.24
C GLY A 369 -31.08 -21.77 -20.15
N GLN A 370 -31.28 -20.84 -19.21
CA GLN A 370 -32.60 -20.26 -18.91
C GLN A 370 -32.93 -18.95 -19.65
N ALA A 371 -32.04 -18.40 -20.48
CA ALA A 371 -32.24 -17.09 -21.10
C ALA A 371 -32.93 -17.11 -22.49
N MET A 372 -33.40 -18.27 -22.97
CA MET A 372 -33.92 -18.41 -24.35
C MET A 372 -35.42 -18.69 -24.48
N ASP A 373 -36.16 -18.90 -23.38
CA ASP A 373 -37.56 -19.37 -23.44
C ASP A 373 -38.65 -18.32 -23.09
N GLU A 374 -38.32 -17.04 -22.85
CA GLU A 374 -39.32 -16.03 -22.44
C GLU A 374 -39.80 -15.08 -23.57
N ASP A 375 -39.39 -15.29 -24.84
CA ASP A 375 -39.88 -14.49 -25.98
C ASP A 375 -40.94 -15.22 -26.84
N ALA A 376 -41.76 -16.05 -26.19
CA ALA A 376 -42.84 -16.81 -26.80
C ALA A 376 -44.23 -16.23 -26.43
N VAL A 377 -44.60 -15.17 -27.15
CA VAL A 377 -45.94 -14.89 -27.72
C VAL A 377 -47.18 -15.03 -26.81
N GLU A 378 -47.81 -13.89 -26.49
CA GLU A 378 -49.28 -13.79 -26.46
C GLU A 378 -49.74 -12.71 -27.46
N TYR A 379 -50.62 -13.14 -28.37
CA TYR A 379 -51.30 -12.35 -29.40
C TYR A 379 -52.55 -11.67 -28.86
#